data_AF-A0A200HCQ0-F1
#
_entry.id   AF-A0A200HCQ0-F1
#
_cell.length_a   1.000
_cell.length_b   1.000
_cell.length_c   1.000
_cell.angle_alpha   90.00
_cell.angle_beta   90.00
_cell.angle_gamma   90.00
#
_symmetry.space_group_name_H-M   'P 1'
#
loop_
_entity.id
_entity.type
_entity.pdbx_description
1 polymer ?
#
loop_
_entity_poly.entity_id
_entity_poly.type
_entity_poly.pdbx_seq_one_letter_code
_entity_poly.pdbx_strand_id
1 'polypeptide(L)'
;MAKLKTPSPDRELPVLDRITRIARRMFDVPGSAVAVFDGDRAFLPGASGDLPTSLPREHTLCRHTLDTASLVMTSDATQVAEFCGLAAGAQRELLVESESGRARAAQTALLPERPLRVGEWSVT
;
A
#
# COMPACT_ATOMS: atom_id res chain seq x y z
N MET A 1 0.64 -21.27 21.77
CA MET A 1 0.60 -20.61 20.45
C MET A 1 0.26 -19.14 20.66
N ALA A 2 1.27 -18.27 20.60
CA ALA A 2 1.05 -16.83 20.75
C ALA A 2 0.42 -16.29 19.46
N LYS A 3 -0.82 -15.79 19.53
CA LYS A 3 -1.41 -15.00 18.45
C LYS A 3 -0.52 -13.76 18.28
N LEU A 4 0.20 -13.65 17.16
CA LEU A 4 0.74 -12.36 16.76
C LEU A 4 -0.46 -11.43 16.59
N LYS A 5 -0.57 -10.45 17.49
CA LYS A 5 -1.51 -9.36 17.36
C LYS A 5 -1.13 -8.64 16.07
N THR A 6 -1.97 -8.71 15.05
CA THR A 6 -1.79 -7.99 13.78
C THR A 6 -1.43 -6.55 14.14
N PRO A 7 -0.25 -6.04 13.75
CA PRO A 7 0.13 -4.70 14.08
C PRO A 7 -0.93 -3.76 13.48
N SER A 8 -1.45 -2.86 14.32
CA SER A 8 -2.25 -1.72 13.85
C SER A 8 -1.49 -1.05 12.71
N PRO A 9 -2.14 -0.65 11.60
CA PRO A 9 -1.47 -0.01 10.47
C PRO A 9 -0.67 1.24 10.90
N ASP A 10 -1.07 1.88 12.00
CA ASP A 10 -0.41 3.07 12.58
C ASP A 10 0.70 2.76 13.60
N ARG A 11 1.04 1.49 13.85
CA ARG A 11 2.05 1.13 14.85
C ARG A 11 3.43 1.17 14.23
N GLU A 12 4.13 2.30 14.41
CA GLU A 12 5.57 2.38 14.19
C GLU A 12 6.28 1.29 15.02
N LEU A 13 7.14 0.51 14.36
CA LEU A 13 7.95 -0.53 14.99
C LEU A 13 9.44 -0.15 14.84
N PRO A 14 10.02 0.60 15.79
CA PRO A 14 11.39 1.14 15.66
C PRO A 14 12.48 0.09 15.41
N VAL A 15 12.22 -1.17 15.79
CA VAL A 15 13.11 -2.31 15.49
C VAL A 15 13.13 -2.65 14.01
N LEU A 16 11.98 -2.58 13.31
CA LEU A 16 11.88 -2.87 11.89
C LEU A 16 12.59 -1.79 11.07
N ASP A 17 12.42 -0.51 11.42
CA ASP A 17 13.15 0.60 10.78
C ASP A 17 14.67 0.46 10.91
N ARG A 18 15.12 -0.04 12.06
CA ARG A 18 16.55 -0.31 12.27
C ARG A 18 17.04 -1.43 11.37
N ILE A 19 16.29 -2.53 11.26
CA ILE A 19 16.68 -3.69 10.44
C ILE A 19 16.69 -3.30 8.95
N THR A 20 15.65 -2.62 8.46
CA THR A 20 15.57 -2.21 7.04
C THR A 20 16.64 -1.21 6.66
N ARG A 21 16.97 -0.27 7.56
CA ARG A 21 18.11 0.64 7.35
C ARG A 21 19.46 -0.08 7.31
N ILE A 22 19.65 -1.10 8.15
CA ILE A 22 20.88 -1.92 8.11
C ILE A 22 20.96 -2.67 6.78
N ALA A 23 19.88 -3.36 6.38
CA ALA A 23 19.82 -4.11 5.13
C ALA A 23 20.09 -3.21 3.92
N ARG A 24 19.43 -2.05 3.84
CA ARG A 24 19.64 -1.08 2.76
C ARG A 24 21.11 -0.67 2.60
N ARG A 25 21.80 -0.41 3.72
CA ARG A 25 23.22 -0.02 3.72
C ARG A 25 24.15 -1.20 3.43
N MET A 26 23.84 -2.37 3.94
CA MET A 26 24.68 -3.57 3.77
C MET A 26 24.65 -4.09 2.34
N PHE A 27 23.49 -3.99 1.66
CA PHE A 27 23.29 -4.46 0.30
C PHE A 27 23.38 -3.36 -0.76
N ASP A 28 23.62 -2.10 -0.35
CA ASP A 28 23.71 -0.94 -1.24
C ASP A 28 22.53 -0.81 -2.22
N VAL A 29 21.31 -0.93 -1.69
CA VAL A 29 20.06 -0.90 -2.48
C VAL A 29 19.28 0.41 -2.28
N PRO A 30 18.47 0.84 -3.28
CA PRO A 30 17.68 2.07 -3.16
C PRO A 30 16.60 1.98 -2.08
N GLY A 31 16.07 0.78 -1.80
CA GLY A 31 15.02 0.56 -0.81
C GLY A 31 15.12 -0.80 -0.12
N SER A 32 14.68 -0.86 1.13
CA SER A 32 14.51 -2.09 1.91
C SER A 32 13.30 -1.94 2.82
N ALA A 33 12.45 -2.96 2.89
CA ALA A 33 11.23 -2.93 3.70
C ALA A 33 10.88 -4.31 4.26
N VAL A 34 10.11 -4.32 5.34
CA VAL A 34 9.41 -5.49 5.85
C VAL A 34 7.94 -5.35 5.46
N ALA A 35 7.43 -6.29 4.66
CA ALA A 35 6.02 -6.31 4.26
C ALA A 35 5.22 -7.25 5.16
N VAL A 36 4.15 -6.73 5.75
CA VAL A 36 3.14 -7.50 6.51
C VAL A 36 1.87 -7.51 5.68
N PHE A 37 1.35 -8.70 5.39
CA PHE A 37 0.15 -8.86 4.60
C PHE A 37 -1.08 -9.04 5.50
N ASP A 38 -2.12 -8.27 5.22
CA ASP A 38 -3.44 -8.41 5.84
C ASP A 38 -4.51 -8.23 4.74
N GLY A 39 -5.28 -9.29 4.50
CA GLY A 39 -6.22 -9.34 3.37
C GLY A 39 -5.57 -9.08 2.00
N ASP A 40 -6.10 -8.09 1.30
CA ASP A 40 -5.68 -7.61 -0.02
C ASP A 40 -4.61 -6.50 0.06
N ARG A 41 -4.13 -6.16 1.25
CA ARG A 41 -3.13 -5.11 1.48
C ARG A 41 -1.81 -5.71 1.95
N ALA A 42 -0.72 -5.08 1.52
CA ALA A 42 0.58 -5.17 2.13
C ALA A 42 0.87 -3.85 2.85
N PHE A 43 1.23 -3.93 4.12
CA PHE A 43 1.67 -2.80 4.94
C PHE A 43 3.17 -2.89 5.12
N LEU A 44 3.86 -1.74 5.11
CA LEU A 44 5.31 -1.65 5.31
C LEU A 44 5.62 -1.00 6.68
N PRO A 45 5.40 -1.70 7.81
CA PRO A 45 5.61 -1.16 9.16
C PRO A 45 7.09 -0.91 9.52
N GLY A 46 8.01 -1.28 8.64
CA GLY A 46 9.37 -0.77 8.63
C GLY A 46 9.86 -0.67 7.20
N ALA A 47 10.34 0.52 6.82
CA ALA A 47 10.81 0.81 5.47
C ALA A 47 11.97 1.82 5.51
N SER A 48 12.94 1.64 4.63
CA SER A 48 14.03 2.59 4.42
C SER A 48 14.24 2.80 2.93
N GLY A 49 14.18 4.05 2.48
CA GLY A 49 14.11 4.40 1.06
C GLY A 49 12.81 5.17 0.77
N ASP A 50 12.61 5.50 -0.50
CA ASP A 50 11.35 6.07 -0.98
C ASP A 50 10.39 4.93 -1.30
N LEU A 51 9.59 4.53 -0.32
CA LEU A 51 8.67 3.40 -0.40
C LEU A 51 7.32 3.81 0.21
N PRO A 52 6.20 3.33 -0.33
CA PRO A 52 4.88 3.64 0.22
C PRO A 52 4.69 2.96 1.59
N THR A 53 3.78 3.46 2.40
CA THR A 53 3.44 2.84 3.70
C THR A 53 2.54 1.60 3.54
N SER A 54 1.80 1.53 2.42
CA SER A 54 0.98 0.38 2.04
C SER A 54 0.78 0.33 0.52
N LEU A 55 0.51 -0.86 0.01
CA LEU A 55 0.18 -1.14 -1.39
C LEU A 55 -0.68 -2.40 -1.49
N PRO A 56 -1.45 -2.61 -2.57
CA PRO A 56 -2.18 -3.85 -2.78
C PRO A 56 -1.25 -5.06 -2.80
N ARG A 57 -1.72 -6.16 -2.23
CA ARG A 57 -0.98 -7.42 -2.14
C ARG A 57 -0.53 -7.90 -3.51
N GLU A 58 -1.41 -7.81 -4.51
CA GLU A 58 -1.11 -8.18 -5.89
C GLU A 58 -0.05 -7.32 -6.56
N HIS A 59 0.30 -6.14 -6.01
CA HIS A 59 1.34 -5.25 -6.54
C HIS A 59 2.69 -5.45 -5.83
N THR A 60 2.83 -6.45 -4.96
CA THR A 60 4.09 -6.76 -4.27
C THR A 60 4.87 -7.89 -4.92
N LEU A 61 6.20 -7.75 -4.98
CA LEU A 61 7.12 -8.85 -5.26
C LEU A 61 7.10 -9.91 -4.14
N CYS A 62 6.94 -9.45 -2.88
CA CYS A 62 6.98 -10.28 -1.68
C CYS A 62 5.88 -11.35 -1.63
N ARG A 63 4.78 -11.18 -2.37
CA ARG A 63 3.74 -12.19 -2.53
C ARG A 63 4.33 -13.53 -3.02
N HIS A 64 5.23 -13.48 -3.98
CA HIS A 64 5.81 -14.71 -4.56
C HIS A 64 6.69 -15.46 -3.55
N THR A 65 7.35 -14.74 -2.65
CA THR A 65 8.09 -15.31 -1.51
C THR A 65 7.15 -16.04 -0.54
N LEU A 66 5.94 -15.51 -0.31
CA LEU A 66 4.94 -16.18 0.54
C LEU A 66 4.41 -17.46 -0.09
N ASP A 67 4.16 -17.45 -1.40
CA ASP A 67 3.59 -18.59 -2.11
C ASP A 67 4.61 -19.76 -2.22
N THR A 68 5.90 -19.44 -2.30
CA THR A 68 6.99 -20.43 -2.43
C THR A 68 7.65 -20.82 -1.11
N ALA A 69 7.46 -20.04 -0.04
CA ALA A 69 8.17 -20.16 1.23
C ALA A 69 9.70 -20.25 1.07
N SER A 70 10.25 -19.61 0.04
CA SER A 70 11.66 -19.67 -0.33
C SER A 70 12.22 -18.28 -0.63
N LEU A 71 13.54 -18.10 -0.51
CA LEU A 71 14.18 -16.85 -0.89
C LEU A 71 14.09 -16.67 -2.42
N VAL A 72 13.45 -15.58 -2.84
CA VAL A 72 13.34 -15.20 -4.24
C VAL A 72 14.40 -14.12 -4.53
N MET A 73 15.29 -14.39 -5.47
CA MET A 73 16.25 -13.42 -5.98
C MET A 73 16.13 -13.36 -7.50
N THR A 74 16.10 -12.14 -8.04
CA THR A 74 16.12 -11.90 -9.48
C THR A 74 17.08 -10.75 -9.78
N SER A 75 17.85 -10.89 -10.87
CA SER A 75 18.69 -9.80 -11.39
C SER A 75 17.87 -8.74 -12.13
N ASP A 76 16.69 -9.11 -12.62
CA ASP A 76 15.78 -8.21 -13.35
C ASP A 76 14.32 -8.64 -13.11
N ALA A 77 13.58 -7.85 -12.33
CA ALA A 77 12.19 -8.13 -12.02
C ALA A 77 11.26 -7.99 -13.23
N THR A 78 11.68 -7.28 -14.30
CA THR A 78 10.87 -7.12 -15.52
C THR A 78 10.85 -8.38 -16.38
N GLN A 79 11.78 -9.31 -16.15
CA GLN A 79 11.90 -10.58 -16.87
C GLN A 79 11.18 -11.74 -16.19
N VAL A 80 10.63 -11.52 -14.99
CA VAL A 80 9.87 -12.53 -14.26
C VAL A 80 8.42 -12.41 -14.68
N ALA A 81 7.89 -13.44 -15.34
CA ALA A 81 6.56 -13.44 -15.91
C ALA A 81 5.47 -13.13 -14.86
N GLU A 82 5.67 -13.61 -13.64
CA GLU A 82 4.82 -13.39 -12.48
C GLU A 82 4.82 -11.92 -12.02
N PHE A 83 5.81 -11.11 -12.42
CA PHE A 83 5.96 -9.71 -12.03
C PHE A 83 5.56 -8.71 -13.13
N CYS A 84 5.37 -9.16 -14.38
CA CYS A 84 4.97 -8.31 -15.50
C CYS A 84 3.66 -7.52 -15.25
N GLY A 85 2.77 -8.04 -14.39
CA GLY A 85 1.50 -7.39 -14.03
C GLY A 85 1.58 -6.31 -12.95
N LEU A 86 2.71 -6.18 -12.24
CA LEU A 86 2.81 -5.30 -11.06
C LEU A 86 2.68 -3.82 -11.42
N ALA A 87 3.34 -3.39 -12.51
CA ALA A 87 3.25 -2.01 -12.99
C ALA A 87 1.85 -1.66 -13.53
N ALA A 88 1.22 -2.59 -14.26
CA ALA A 88 -0.14 -2.42 -14.76
C ALA A 88 -1.19 -2.37 -13.63
N GLY A 89 -0.90 -3.07 -12.53
CA GLY A 89 -1.65 -2.99 -11.30
C GLY A 89 -1.61 -1.60 -10.66
N ALA A 90 -0.40 -1.08 -10.40
CA ALA A 90 -0.22 0.24 -9.80
C ALA A 90 -0.87 1.37 -10.63
N GLN A 91 -0.77 1.31 -11.96
CA GLN A 91 -1.41 2.28 -12.85
C GLN A 91 -2.94 2.25 -12.76
N ARG A 92 -3.55 1.06 -12.61
CA ARG A 92 -5.01 0.94 -12.45
C ARG A 92 -5.49 1.56 -11.15
N GLU A 93 -4.75 1.40 -10.06
CA GLU A 93 -5.08 2.00 -8.76
C GLU A 93 -5.05 3.53 -8.83
N LEU A 94 -4.01 4.11 -9.47
CA LEU A 94 -3.93 5.55 -9.73
C LEU A 94 -5.11 6.07 -10.56
N LEU A 95 -5.54 5.31 -11.58
CA LEU A 95 -6.74 5.64 -12.34
C LEU A 95 -7.99 5.63 -11.45
N VAL A 96 -8.19 4.58 -10.66
CA VAL A 96 -9.35 4.43 -9.76
C VAL A 96 -9.41 5.54 -8.72
N GLU A 97 -8.27 5.94 -8.15
CA GLU A 97 -8.18 7.06 -7.22
C GLU A 97 -8.48 8.40 -7.90
N SER A 98 -7.94 8.63 -9.10
CA SER A 98 -8.25 9.83 -9.88
C SER A 98 -9.75 9.91 -10.21
N GLU A 99 -10.37 8.80 -10.61
CA GLU A 99 -11.80 8.73 -10.91
C GLU A 99 -12.65 9.03 -9.68
N SER A 100 -12.32 8.41 -8.54
CA SER A 100 -12.99 8.63 -7.26
C SER A 100 -12.84 10.08 -6.78
N GLY A 101 -11.65 10.66 -6.94
CA GLY A 101 -11.38 12.07 -6.63
C GLY A 101 -12.21 13.03 -7.47
N ARG A 102 -12.32 12.78 -8.79
CA ARG A 102 -13.18 13.58 -9.69
C ARG A 102 -14.65 13.43 -9.34
N ALA A 103 -15.12 12.22 -9.05
CA ALA A 103 -16.51 11.97 -8.66
C ALA A 103 -16.86 12.70 -7.36
N ARG A 104 -16.00 12.64 -6.34
CA ARG A 104 -16.18 13.36 -5.07
C ARG A 104 -16.21 14.88 -5.28
N ALA A 105 -15.30 15.40 -6.11
CA ALA A 105 -15.25 16.83 -6.43
C ALA A 105 -16.53 17.28 -7.14
N ALA A 106 -17.02 16.51 -8.12
CA ALA A 106 -18.28 16.78 -8.80
C ALA A 106 -19.48 16.74 -7.85
N GLN A 107 -19.57 15.71 -6.98
CA GLN A 107 -20.62 15.61 -5.96
C GLN A 107 -20.60 16.80 -5.00
N THR A 108 -19.41 17.23 -4.58
CA THR A 108 -19.23 18.38 -3.69
C THR A 108 -19.64 19.68 -4.38
N ALA A 109 -19.32 19.84 -5.66
CA ALA A 109 -19.71 21.01 -6.46
C ALA A 109 -21.23 21.07 -6.74
N LEU A 110 -21.92 19.93 -6.64
CA LEU A 110 -23.38 19.85 -6.75
C LEU A 110 -24.09 20.08 -5.39
N LEU A 111 -23.35 20.17 -4.28
CA LEU A 111 -23.95 20.50 -2.99
C LEU A 111 -24.42 21.96 -3.00
N PRO A 112 -25.63 22.24 -2.52
CA PRO A 112 -26.14 23.60 -2.45
C PRO A 112 -25.41 24.40 -1.37
N GLU A 113 -25.01 25.63 -1.71
CA GLU A 113 -24.37 26.61 -0.81
C GLU A 113 -25.23 26.97 0.42
N ARG A 114 -26.53 26.65 0.39
CA ARG A 114 -27.46 26.86 1.51
C ARG A 114 -28.11 25.53 1.90
N PRO A 115 -28.28 25.27 3.21
CA PRO A 115 -28.87 24.03 3.70
C PRO A 115 -30.22 23.75 3.02
N LEU A 116 -30.41 22.51 2.55
CA LEU A 116 -31.68 22.10 1.98
C LEU A 116 -32.73 22.06 3.09
N ARG A 117 -33.75 22.92 2.97
CA ARG A 117 -34.94 22.90 3.82
C ARG A 117 -35.97 21.97 3.20
N VAL A 118 -36.27 20.85 3.88
CA VAL A 118 -37.32 19.92 3.49
C VAL A 118 -38.36 19.90 4.61
N GLY A 119 -39.45 20.64 4.43
CA GLY A 119 -40.42 20.90 5.50
C GLY A 119 -39.78 21.68 6.66
N GLU A 120 -39.96 21.23 7.89
CA GLU A 120 -39.28 21.84 9.06
C GLU A 120 -37.83 21.37 9.25
N TRP A 121 -37.35 20.41 8.45
CA TRP A 121 -36.02 19.81 8.60
C TRP A 121 -34.98 20.58 7.79
N SER A 122 -33.82 20.85 8.40
CA SER A 122 -32.62 21.32 7.70
C SER A 122 -31.57 20.22 7.70
N VAL A 123 -31.11 19.84 6.50
CA VAL A 123 -29.95 18.95 6.32
C VAL A 123 -28.76 19.82 5.92
N THR A 124 -27.77 19.92 6.82
CA THR A 124 -26.45 20.53 6.59
C THR A 124 -25.47 19.51 6.08
#